data_AF-A0A2W7J0D6-F1
#
_entry.id   AF-A0A2W7J0D6-F1
#
_cell.length_a   1.000
_cell.length_b   1.000
_cell.length_c   1.000
_cell.angle_alpha   90.00
_cell.angle_beta   90.00
_cell.angle_gamma   90.00
#
_symmetry.space_group_name_H-M   'P 1'
#
loop_
_entity.id
_entity.type
_entity.pdbx_description
1 polymer ?
#
loop_
_entity_poly.entity_id
_entity_poly.type
_entity_poly.pdbx_seq_one_letter_code
_entity_poly.pdbx_strand_id
1 'polypeptide(L)' 'MDTGKRRSQRDYTLGFKLAVVDQVEKGELSYKEAQRRYGIQGRSTVLVWLRKHGRQDWSQGASIRAQRS' A
#
# COMPACT_ATOMS: atom_id res chain seq x y z
N MET A 1 -10.88 -2.73 22.46
CA MET A 1 -10.41 -3.79 21.55
C MET A 1 -10.88 -3.43 20.16
N ASP A 2 -10.06 -2.70 19.40
CA ASP A 2 -10.38 -2.35 18.02
C ASP A 2 -10.38 -3.63 17.18
N THR A 3 -11.57 -4.21 17.00
CA THR A 3 -11.85 -5.23 15.99
C THR A 3 -11.88 -4.55 14.62
N GLY A 4 -10.76 -3.92 14.23
CA GLY A 4 -10.54 -3.39 12.91
C GLY A 4 -10.72 -4.51 11.91
N LYS A 5 -11.82 -4.47 11.16
CA LYS A 5 -12.22 -5.44 10.15
C LYS A 5 -11.05 -5.65 9.18
N ARG A 6 -10.27 -6.71 9.41
CA ARG A 6 -9.10 -7.04 8.60
C ARG A 6 -9.58 -7.29 7.18
N ARG A 7 -9.16 -6.45 6.23
CA ARG A 7 -9.56 -6.62 4.84
C ARG A 7 -8.71 -7.73 4.22
N SER A 8 -9.39 -8.67 3.59
CA SER A 8 -8.80 -9.77 2.86
C SER A 8 -8.64 -9.40 1.39
N GLN A 9 -7.98 -10.24 0.60
CA GLN A 9 -7.80 -9.98 -0.84
C GLN A 9 -9.11 -9.75 -1.59
N ARG A 10 -10.21 -10.38 -1.13
CA ARG A 10 -11.57 -10.20 -1.67
C ARG A 10 -12.13 -8.79 -1.48
N ASP A 11 -11.68 -8.07 -0.45
CA ASP A 11 -12.14 -6.72 -0.12
C ASP A 11 -11.36 -5.63 -0.87
N TYR A 12 -10.30 -6.00 -1.58
CA TYR A 12 -9.46 -5.07 -2.34
C TYR A 12 -9.99 -4.86 -3.76
N THR A 13 -11.17 -4.24 -3.84
CA THR A 13 -11.73 -3.79 -5.12
C THR A 13 -10.81 -2.79 -5.80
N LEU A 14 -10.92 -2.64 -7.12
CA LEU A 14 -10.10 -1.69 -7.87
C LEU A 14 -10.26 -0.25 -7.36
N GLY A 15 -11.51 0.18 -7.11
CA GLY A 15 -11.79 1.51 -6.55
C GLY A 15 -11.15 1.73 -5.18
N PHE A 16 -11.14 0.70 -4.33
CA PHE A 16 -10.47 0.77 -3.04
C PHE A 16 -8.94 0.92 -3.19
N LYS A 17 -8.32 0.17 -4.10
CA LYS A 17 -6.87 0.30 -4.37
C LYS A 17 -6.50 1.69 -4.85
N LEU A 18 -7.28 2.24 -5.79
CA LEU A 18 -7.06 3.58 -6.33
C LEU A 18 -7.23 4.66 -5.26
N ALA A 19 -8.27 4.57 -4.42
CA ALA A 19 -8.48 5.51 -3.33
C ALA A 19 -7.34 5.51 -2.30
N VAL A 20 -6.77 4.34 -1.99
CA VAL A 20 -5.61 4.22 -1.10
C VAL A 20 -4.35 4.81 -1.74
N VAL A 21 -4.13 4.55 -3.03
CA VAL A 21 -2.98 5.09 -3.78
C VAL A 21 -3.06 6.61 -3.86
N ASP A 22 -4.22 7.16 -4.21
CA ASP A 22 -4.45 8.61 -4.33
C ASP A 22 -4.17 9.35 -3.01
N GLN A 23 -4.64 8.84 -1.87
CA GLN A 23 -4.36 9.44 -0.56
C GLN A 23 -2.86 9.41 -0.20
N VAL A 24 -2.16 8.34 -0.58
CA VAL A 24 -0.72 8.23 -0.32
C VAL A 24 0.07 9.16 -1.25
N GLU A 25 -0.30 9.27 -2.52
CA GLU A 25 0.34 10.19 -3.48
C GLU A 25 0.10 11.66 -3.15
N LYS A 26 -1.08 11.99 -2.59
CA LYS A 26 -1.37 13.33 -2.06
C LYS A 26 -0.61 13.67 -0.78
N GLY A 27 0.03 12.69 -0.15
CA GLY A 27 0.72 12.88 1.13
C GLY A 27 -0.22 12.97 2.34
N GLU A 28 -1.50 12.64 2.18
CA GLU A 28 -2.47 12.61 3.29
C GLU A 28 -2.17 11.45 4.26
N LEU A 29 -1.56 10.39 3.75
CA LEU A 29 -1.20 9.18 4.51
C LEU A 29 0.12 8.62 4.01
N SER A 30 0.99 8.17 4.92
CA SER A 30 2.07 7.26 4.52
C SER A 30 1.51 5.87 4.21
N TYR A 31 2.23 5.09 3.41
CA TYR A 31 1.85 3.70 3.13
C TYR A 31 1.70 2.84 4.40
N LYS A 32 2.46 3.15 5.47
CA LYS A 32 2.36 2.46 6.78
C LYS A 32 1.07 2.83 7.52
N GLU A 33 0.68 4.10 7.44
CA GLU A 33 -0.56 4.57 8.06
C GLU A 33 -1.78 4.10 7.30
N ALA A 34 -1.73 4.12 5.96
CA ALA A 34 -2.76 3.53 5.11
C ALA A 34 -2.94 2.04 5.45
N GLN A 35 -1.85 1.30 5.64
CA GLN A 35 -1.92 -0.11 6.03
C GLN A 35 -2.67 -0.30 7.36
N ARG A 36 -2.34 0.50 8.38
CA ARG A 36 -2.97 0.42 9.71
C ARG A 36 -4.44 0.87 9.68
N ARG A 37 -4.71 2.02 9.06
CA ARG A 37 -6.04 2.65 8.98
C ARG A 37 -7.03 1.78 8.21
N TYR A 38 -6.57 1.14 7.14
CA TYR A 38 -7.42 0.30 6.31
C TYR A 38 -7.40 -1.20 6.66
N GLY A 39 -6.66 -1.60 7.70
CA GLY A 39 -6.59 -3.00 8.13
C GLY A 39 -5.98 -3.93 7.09
N ILE A 40 -5.03 -3.42 6.29
CA ILE A 40 -4.33 -4.18 5.26
C ILE A 40 -3.27 -5.05 5.94
N GLN A 41 -3.35 -6.36 5.74
CA GLN A 41 -2.46 -7.30 6.44
C GLN A 41 -1.07 -7.41 5.80
N GLY A 42 -0.97 -7.23 4.48
CA GLY A 42 0.30 -7.38 3.77
C GLY A 42 1.17 -6.14 3.89
N ARG A 43 2.36 -6.30 4.46
CA ARG A 43 3.36 -5.22 4.67
C ARG A 43 3.78 -4.50 3.39
N SER A 44 3.68 -5.18 2.25
CA SER A 44 4.01 -4.68 0.93
C SER A 44 2.80 -4.43 0.04
N THR A 45 1.57 -4.69 0.51
CA THR A 45 0.37 -4.63 -0.33
C THR A 45 0.13 -3.21 -0.86
N VAL A 46 0.24 -2.20 0.00
CA VAL A 46 0.11 -0.79 -0.39
C VAL A 46 1.22 -0.40 -1.37
N LEU A 47 2.46 -0.85 -1.14
CA LEU A 47 3.60 -0.60 -2.04
C LEU A 47 3.45 -1.27 -3.41
N VAL A 48 2.81 -2.45 -3.46
CA VAL A 48 2.47 -3.12 -4.73
C VAL A 48 1.43 -2.31 -5.49
N TRP A 49 0.43 -1.74 -4.80
CA TRP A 49 -0.57 -0.89 -5.45
C TRP A 49 0.04 0.41 -5.95
N LEU A 50 0.91 1.05 -5.17
CA LEU A 50 1.65 2.24 -5.59
C LEU A 50 2.51 1.97 -6.83
N ARG A 51 3.15 0.80 -6.93
CA ARG A 51 3.91 0.45 -8.15
C ARG A 51 3.05 0.12 -9.37
N LYS A 52 1.84 -0.41 -9.17
CA LYS A 52 0.95 -0.83 -10.26
C LYS A 52 0.01 0.28 -10.73
N HIS A 53 -0.35 1.18 -9.82
CA HIS A 53 -1.41 2.18 -10.01
C HIS A 53 -0.95 3.60 -9.67
N GLY A 54 0.18 3.77 -8.99
CA GLY A 54 0.75 5.08 -8.72
C GLY A 54 1.41 5.66 -9.97
N ARG A 55 1.46 6.99 -10.01
CA ARG A 55 2.05 7.81 -11.07
C ARG A 55 3.49 8.20 -10.73
N GLN A 56 3.88 8.11 -9.46
CA GLN A 56 5.26 8.29 -9.01
C GLN A 56 6.05 6.98 -9.14
N ASP A 57 7.32 7.06 -9.54
CA ASP A 57 8.21 5.91 -9.65
C ASP A 57 8.59 5.33 -8.27
N TRP A 58 7.69 4.52 -7.70
CA TRP A 58 7.90 3.80 -6.43
C TRP A 58 8.80 2.55 -6.57
N SER A 59 9.55 2.43 -7.66
CA SER A 59 10.42 1.29 -7.99
C SER A 59 11.71 1.26 -7.16
N GLN A 60 12.15 2.40 -6.61
CA GLN A 60 13.43 2.57 -5.91
C GLN A 60 13.59 1.74 -4.61
N GLY A 61 12.50 1.23 -4.03
CA GLY A 61 12.55 0.42 -2.80
C GLY A 61 12.81 -1.08 -3.01
N ALA A 62 12.68 -1.60 -4.25
CA ALA A 62 12.91 -3.02 -4.52
C ALA A 62 14.39 -3.34 -4.84
N SER A 63 15.19 -2.34 -5.19
CA SER A 63 16.57 -2.50 -5.66
C SER A 63 17.62 -2.60 -4.53
N ILE A 64 17.27 -2.29 -3.28
CA ILE A 64 18.22 -2.41 -2.14
C ILE A 64 18.59 -3.87 -1.79
N ARG A 65 17.90 -4.86 -2.37
CA ARG A 65 18.20 -6.28 -2.14
C ARG A 65 19.17 -6.92 -3.14
N ALA A 66 19.71 -6.18 -4.10
CA ALA A 66 20.63 -6.69 -5.12
C ALA A 66 22.13 -6.45 -4.83
N GLN A 67 22.50 -5.93 -3.65
CA GLN A 67 23.89 -5.82 -3.20
C GLN A 67 24.08 -6.54 -1.86
N ARG A 68 23.90 -7.85 -1.86
CA ARG A 68 24.47 -8.75 -0.86
C ARG A 68 24.84 -10.06 -1.56
N SER A 69 25.92 -10.02 -2.31
CA SER A 69 26.97 -11.05 -2.29
C SER A 69 28.22 -10.54 -2.95
#